data_AF-A0A0R1JWI6-F1
#
_entry.id   AF-A0A0R1JWI6-F1
#
_cell.length_a   1.000
_cell.length_b   1.000
_cell.length_c   1.000
_cell.angle_alpha   90.00
_cell.angle_beta   90.00
_cell.angle_gamma   90.00
#
_symmetry.space_group_name_H-M   'P 1'
#
loop_
_entity.id
_entity.type
_entity.pdbx_description
1 polymer ?
#
loop_
_entity_poly.entity_id
_entity_poly.type
_entity_poly.pdbx_seq_one_letter_code
_entity_poly.pdbx_strand_id
1 'polypeptide(L)'
;MKKRILRGLLVGTVAVVVGSSAEPLLGMVTQREAIVTAQASGVTSISQSQFTSDIEILREAVRTSSDYIRDRMDIGTINNIRDAGIDAYADGDRDSLTFTGTFEDYSYSLGLEDTNIEFNQDRQGILVLYRYFQDRFSASDNATLKRDLIAVDRDEDWEDQAQGMALFADDLAGAFNNYAQDLVRFTEDIVPEPVAPIPAPKPDKPVKFKKLTVSRYRRNAKKLTVKHAPKGARVVIKNQKHKVVKRLTLTKKGKVTIRLSKAQVKKLNKVNKKFTLVVVAKHHRTYTVNATIK
;
A
#
# COMPACT_ATOMS: atom_id res chain seq x y z
N MET A 1 33.96 -9.68 60.60
CA MET A 1 33.48 -11.09 60.55
C MET A 1 32.10 -11.13 59.89
N LYS A 2 31.94 -12.00 58.87
CA LYS A 2 30.71 -12.66 58.32
C LYS A 2 29.36 -11.93 58.50
N LYS A 3 28.57 -11.66 57.45
CA LYS A 3 27.81 -12.66 56.67
C LYS A 3 27.35 -12.13 55.30
N ARG A 4 27.57 -12.94 54.25
CA ARG A 4 26.81 -12.97 52.99
C ARG A 4 25.59 -13.88 53.15
N ILE A 5 24.41 -13.50 52.64
CA ILE A 5 23.29 -14.38 52.21
C ILE A 5 22.57 -13.64 51.06
N LEU A 6 22.77 -14.03 49.79
CA LEU A 6 21.87 -14.81 48.90
C LEU A 6 20.50 -14.15 48.60
N ARG A 7 20.33 -13.57 47.41
CA ARG A 7 19.62 -14.11 46.23
C ARG A 7 18.12 -14.41 46.44
N GLY A 8 17.28 -13.61 45.79
CA GLY A 8 15.90 -13.94 45.40
C GLY A 8 15.55 -13.15 44.13
N LEU A 9 15.80 -13.75 42.97
CA LEU A 9 15.39 -13.24 41.66
C LEU A 9 13.94 -13.72 41.44
N LEU A 10 12.96 -12.82 41.52
CA LEU A 10 11.58 -13.12 41.13
C LEU A 10 11.38 -12.66 39.68
N VAL A 11 11.38 -13.61 38.74
CA VAL A 11 10.94 -13.39 37.36
C VAL A 11 9.43 -13.57 37.35
N GLY A 12 8.70 -12.46 37.38
CA GLY A 12 7.25 -12.43 37.18
C GLY A 12 6.94 -12.25 35.69
N THR A 13 6.63 -13.35 35.00
CA THR A 13 6.09 -13.30 33.64
C THR A 13 4.62 -12.91 33.72
N VAL A 14 4.29 -11.65 33.46
CA VAL A 14 2.89 -11.24 33.25
C VAL A 14 2.52 -11.54 31.81
N ALA A 15 1.67 -12.55 31.62
CA ALA A 15 1.03 -12.83 30.33
C ALA A 15 -0.14 -11.85 30.16
N VAL A 16 0.07 -10.76 29.42
CA VAL A 16 -1.01 -9.90 28.95
C VAL A 16 -1.65 -10.57 27.73
N VAL A 17 -2.85 -11.09 27.94
CA VAL A 17 -3.76 -11.51 26.86
C VAL A 17 -4.64 -10.30 26.53
N VAL A 18 -4.28 -9.56 25.48
CA VAL A 18 -5.20 -8.60 24.86
C VAL A 18 -5.75 -9.22 23.60
N GLY A 19 -7.07 -9.42 23.61
CA GLY A 19 -7.84 -10.00 22.52
C GLY A 19 -7.79 -9.11 21.28
N SER A 20 -7.41 -9.70 20.16
CA SER A 20 -7.53 -9.09 18.85
C SER A 20 -8.93 -9.38 18.29
N SER A 21 -9.84 -8.41 18.41
CA SER A 21 -11.05 -8.35 17.58
C SER A 21 -10.67 -7.73 16.23
N ALA A 22 -10.33 -8.58 15.27
CA ALA A 22 -10.13 -8.16 13.88
C ALA A 22 -11.48 -8.08 13.16
N GLU A 23 -12.00 -6.87 12.98
CA GLU A 23 -13.01 -6.62 11.95
C GLU A 23 -12.35 -6.48 10.57
N PRO A 24 -12.84 -7.16 9.52
CA PRO A 24 -12.33 -6.98 8.17
C PRO A 24 -13.10 -5.85 7.47
N LEU A 25 -12.57 -4.63 7.52
CA LEU A 25 -13.06 -3.54 6.67
C LEU A 25 -12.62 -3.74 5.22
N LEU A 26 -13.63 -3.78 4.35
CA LEU A 26 -13.52 -3.82 2.90
C LEU A 26 -12.89 -2.53 2.36
N GLY A 27 -11.83 -2.67 1.60
CA GLY A 27 -11.34 -1.62 0.70
C GLY A 27 -10.26 -2.20 -0.21
N MET A 28 -10.54 -2.35 -1.49
CA MET A 28 -9.56 -2.78 -2.48
C MET A 28 -8.54 -1.66 -2.70
N VAL A 29 -7.52 -1.56 -1.85
CA VAL A 29 -6.32 -0.80 -2.18
C VAL A 29 -5.64 -1.54 -3.33
N THR A 30 -5.74 -0.96 -4.51
CA THR A 30 -4.94 -1.39 -5.66
C THR A 30 -3.51 -1.07 -5.28
N GLN A 31 -2.70 -2.09 -4.98
CA GLN A 31 -1.23 -1.95 -4.89
C GLN A 31 -0.74 -1.41 -6.23
N ARG A 32 -0.65 -0.07 -6.34
CA ARG A 32 0.25 0.56 -7.29
C ARG A 32 1.65 0.20 -6.79
N GLU A 33 2.46 -0.39 -7.66
CA GLU A 33 3.89 -0.53 -7.39
C GLU A 33 4.43 0.90 -7.29
N ALA A 34 4.51 1.42 -6.06
CA ALA A 34 5.23 2.64 -5.79
C ALA A 34 6.67 2.37 -6.23
N ILE A 35 7.16 3.15 -7.20
CA ILE A 35 8.56 3.18 -7.54
C ILE A 35 9.23 3.90 -6.37
N VAL A 36 9.58 3.15 -5.33
CA VAL A 36 10.31 3.66 -4.18
C VAL A 36 11.77 3.80 -4.59
N THR A 37 12.10 4.87 -5.31
CA THR A 37 13.45 5.40 -5.27
C THR A 37 13.59 6.15 -3.95
N ALA A 38 14.40 5.62 -3.04
CA ALA A 38 14.81 6.33 -1.83
C ALA A 38 15.38 7.69 -2.26
N GLN A 39 14.67 8.76 -1.95
CA GLN A 39 15.07 10.11 -2.34
C GLN A 39 15.92 10.69 -1.22
N ALA A 40 17.22 10.79 -1.49
CA ALA A 40 18.11 11.66 -0.72
C ALA A 40 17.73 13.12 -0.98
N SER A 41 17.95 13.99 0.02
CA SER A 41 17.92 15.45 -0.09
C SER A 41 18.50 15.92 -1.43
N GLY A 42 17.71 16.65 -2.22
CA GLY A 42 18.09 17.07 -3.59
C GLY A 42 17.05 16.78 -4.69
N VAL A 43 15.81 16.44 -4.32
CA VAL A 43 14.71 16.24 -5.27
C VAL A 43 14.20 17.58 -5.76
N THR A 44 14.81 18.09 -6.81
CA THR A 44 14.44 19.40 -7.37
C THR A 44 13.18 19.38 -8.24
N SER A 45 12.55 18.22 -8.46
CA SER A 45 11.38 18.14 -9.32
C SER A 45 10.39 17.06 -8.95
N ILE A 46 9.12 17.33 -9.23
CA ILE A 46 8.02 16.37 -9.13
C ILE A 46 7.38 16.14 -10.51
N SER A 47 7.09 14.89 -10.83
CA SER A 47 6.42 14.55 -12.09
C SER A 47 4.90 14.74 -12.00
N GLN A 48 4.23 14.97 -13.13
CA GLN A 48 2.77 15.08 -13.18
C GLN A 48 2.06 13.84 -12.61
N SER A 49 2.58 12.64 -12.89
CA SER A 49 2.04 11.38 -12.34
C SER A 49 2.20 11.29 -10.83
N GLN A 50 3.32 11.78 -10.29
CA GLN A 50 3.56 11.80 -8.85
C GLN A 50 2.59 12.77 -8.18
N PHE A 51 2.46 13.99 -8.69
CA PHE A 51 1.48 14.96 -8.17
C PHE A 51 0.05 14.44 -8.21
N THR A 52 -0.34 13.80 -9.33
CA THR A 52 -1.66 13.17 -9.44
C THR A 52 -1.86 12.09 -8.37
N SER A 53 -0.82 11.30 -8.09
CA SER A 53 -0.87 10.29 -7.02
C SER A 53 -0.95 10.91 -5.63
N ASP A 54 -0.32 12.07 -5.43
CA ASP A 54 -0.35 12.82 -4.16
C ASP A 54 -1.75 13.40 -3.90
N ILE A 55 -2.42 13.93 -4.93
CA ILE A 55 -3.82 14.35 -4.83
C ILE A 55 -4.75 13.17 -4.53
N GLU A 56 -4.49 11.99 -5.11
CA GLU A 56 -5.31 10.80 -4.83
C GLU A 56 -5.12 10.28 -3.41
N ILE A 57 -3.91 10.36 -2.82
CA ILE A 57 -3.73 9.98 -1.42
C ILE A 57 -4.45 10.95 -0.49
N LEU A 58 -4.47 12.24 -0.82
CA LEU A 58 -5.20 13.25 -0.08
C LEU A 58 -6.70 12.94 -0.06
N ARG A 59 -7.28 12.60 -1.21
CA ARG A 59 -8.69 12.16 -1.31
C ARG A 59 -8.97 10.93 -0.46
N GLU A 60 -8.03 10.00 -0.40
CA GLU A 60 -8.19 8.79 0.42
C GLU A 60 -8.16 9.11 1.92
N ALA A 61 -7.20 9.93 2.37
CA ALA A 61 -7.11 10.38 3.75
C ALA A 61 -8.41 11.05 4.21
N VAL A 62 -8.91 12.00 3.42
CA VAL A 62 -10.17 12.70 3.68
C VAL A 62 -11.38 11.75 3.74
N ARG A 63 -11.44 10.73 2.86
CA ARG A 63 -12.54 9.74 2.92
C ARG A 63 -12.54 8.90 4.19
N THR A 64 -11.37 8.71 4.80
CA THR A 64 -11.22 7.94 6.04
C THR A 64 -11.41 8.76 7.32
N SER A 65 -11.62 10.07 7.16
CA SER A 65 -11.72 11.06 8.23
C SER A 65 -13.14 11.36 8.69
N SER A 66 -13.23 12.17 9.76
CA SER A 66 -14.48 12.68 10.33
C SER A 66 -15.29 13.52 9.35
N ASP A 67 -16.54 13.81 9.70
CA ASP A 67 -17.38 14.73 8.91
C ASP A 67 -16.76 16.14 8.86
N TYR A 68 -16.15 16.60 9.95
CA TYR A 68 -15.50 17.91 10.02
C TYR A 68 -14.40 18.06 8.97
N ILE A 69 -13.45 17.11 8.91
CA ILE A 69 -12.39 17.13 7.89
C ILE A 69 -12.97 16.98 6.48
N ARG A 70 -14.02 16.15 6.29
CA ARG A 70 -14.65 15.98 4.97
C ARG A 70 -15.34 17.24 4.47
N ASP A 71 -15.91 18.03 5.36
CA ASP A 71 -16.55 19.31 5.02
C ASP A 71 -15.51 20.40 4.75
N ARG A 72 -14.41 20.45 5.51
CA ARG A 72 -13.28 21.37 5.27
C ARG A 72 -12.54 21.04 3.98
N MET A 73 -12.18 19.77 3.80
CA MET A 73 -11.40 19.27 2.68
C MET A 73 -12.30 18.61 1.63
N ASP A 74 -13.38 19.30 1.25
CA ASP A 74 -14.33 18.77 0.28
C ASP A 74 -13.69 18.56 -1.12
N ILE A 75 -14.47 17.97 -2.03
CA ILE A 75 -13.97 17.71 -3.39
C ILE A 75 -13.62 18.99 -4.16
N GLY A 76 -14.24 20.12 -3.82
CA GLY A 76 -13.95 21.44 -4.36
C GLY A 76 -12.57 21.92 -3.90
N THR A 77 -12.33 21.94 -2.59
CA THR A 77 -11.04 22.29 -1.99
C THR A 77 -9.91 21.44 -2.56
N ILE A 78 -10.07 20.11 -2.63
CA ILE A 78 -9.05 19.22 -3.19
C ILE A 78 -8.81 19.49 -4.69
N ASN A 79 -9.85 19.81 -5.46
CA ASN A 79 -9.68 20.18 -6.86
C ASN A 79 -8.94 21.51 -7.00
N ASN A 80 -9.16 22.46 -6.10
CA ASN A 80 -8.44 23.72 -6.08
C ASN A 80 -6.94 23.50 -5.78
N ILE A 81 -6.60 22.61 -4.83
CA ILE A 81 -5.21 22.19 -4.58
C ILE A 81 -4.60 21.56 -5.83
N ARG A 82 -5.34 20.67 -6.52
CA ARG A 82 -4.88 20.10 -7.80
C ARG A 82 -4.61 21.18 -8.84
N ASP A 83 -5.50 22.15 -8.96
CA ASP A 83 -5.43 23.18 -9.99
C ASP A 83 -4.33 24.24 -9.68
N ALA A 84 -3.86 24.32 -8.42
CA ALA A 84 -2.72 25.13 -8.02
C ALA A 84 -1.36 24.61 -8.55
N GLY A 85 -1.29 23.37 -9.03
CA GLY A 85 -0.06 22.83 -9.61
C GLY A 85 1.08 22.79 -8.60
N ILE A 86 2.24 23.42 -8.90
CA ILE A 86 3.41 23.33 -8.01
C ILE A 86 3.19 24.09 -6.72
N ASP A 87 2.37 25.13 -6.79
CA ASP A 87 2.04 25.97 -5.64
C ASP A 87 1.22 25.20 -4.60
N ALA A 88 0.66 24.03 -4.96
CA ALA A 88 0.06 23.10 -4.00
C ALA A 88 1.07 22.59 -2.94
N TYR A 89 2.37 22.62 -3.25
CA TYR A 89 3.44 22.28 -2.31
C TYR A 89 3.96 23.49 -1.54
N ALA A 90 3.52 24.70 -1.86
CA ALA A 90 3.98 25.88 -1.13
C ALA A 90 3.63 25.78 0.36
N ASP A 91 4.44 26.44 1.17
CA ASP A 91 4.09 26.69 2.57
C ASP A 91 2.75 27.44 2.62
N GLY A 92 1.91 27.07 3.56
CA GLY A 92 0.55 27.57 3.62
C GLY A 92 -0.09 27.24 4.96
N ASP A 93 -0.91 28.18 5.41
CA ASP A 93 -1.74 28.02 6.58
C ASP A 93 -3.00 27.20 6.28
N ARG A 94 -3.84 27.00 7.28
CA ARG A 94 -5.11 26.29 7.21
C ARG A 94 -6.09 26.80 6.13
N ASP A 95 -6.02 28.08 5.77
CA ASP A 95 -6.88 28.65 4.72
C ASP A 95 -6.24 28.55 3.32
N SER A 96 -5.00 28.07 3.25
CA SER A 96 -4.25 27.91 2.02
C SER A 96 -4.63 26.63 1.29
N LEU A 97 -4.71 26.72 -0.04
CA LEU A 97 -5.00 25.60 -0.93
C LEU A 97 -3.73 24.77 -1.22
N THR A 98 -3.07 24.31 -0.16
CA THR A 98 -1.81 23.56 -0.20
C THR A 98 -1.90 22.25 0.57
N PHE A 99 -0.93 21.36 0.36
CA PHE A 99 -0.77 20.16 1.19
C PHE A 99 -0.47 20.53 2.65
N THR A 100 0.32 21.56 2.91
CA THR A 100 0.61 22.06 4.26
C THR A 100 -0.66 22.48 5.00
N GLY A 101 -1.53 23.27 4.35
CA GLY A 101 -2.82 23.68 4.92
C GLY A 101 -3.73 22.50 5.27
N THR A 102 -3.65 21.40 4.50
CA THR A 102 -4.35 20.15 4.85
C THR A 102 -3.85 19.57 6.17
N PHE A 103 -2.53 19.49 6.37
CA PHE A 103 -1.95 18.96 7.61
C PHE A 103 -2.34 19.83 8.81
N GLU A 104 -2.42 21.16 8.62
CA GLU A 104 -2.93 22.07 9.65
C GLU A 104 -4.42 21.86 9.96
N ASP A 105 -5.27 21.59 8.96
CA ASP A 105 -6.68 21.25 9.20
C ASP A 105 -6.81 19.96 10.04
N TYR A 106 -5.96 18.95 9.79
CA TYR A 106 -5.88 17.76 10.62
C TYR A 106 -5.40 18.07 12.04
N SER A 107 -4.33 18.84 12.20
CA SER A 107 -3.81 19.27 13.50
C SER A 107 -4.88 19.99 14.33
N TYR A 108 -5.60 20.89 13.68
CA TYR A 108 -6.71 21.61 14.30
C TYR A 108 -7.86 20.69 14.69
N SER A 109 -8.30 19.80 13.80
CA SER A 109 -9.38 18.84 14.11
C SER A 109 -9.03 18.00 15.33
N LEU A 110 -7.84 17.38 15.30
CA LEU A 110 -7.33 16.52 16.37
C LEU A 110 -7.18 17.24 17.72
N GLY A 111 -6.97 18.56 17.70
CA GLY A 111 -6.93 19.40 18.90
C GLY A 111 -8.30 19.90 19.39
N LEU A 112 -9.35 19.76 18.59
CA LEU A 112 -10.72 20.16 18.91
C LEU A 112 -11.63 19.01 19.34
N GLU A 113 -11.24 17.76 19.12
CA GLU A 113 -12.16 16.62 19.13
C GLU A 113 -13.00 16.53 20.40
N ASP A 114 -14.32 16.71 20.25
CA ASP A 114 -15.30 16.57 21.32
C ASP A 114 -15.61 15.08 21.62
N THR A 115 -15.23 14.16 20.72
CA THR A 115 -15.48 12.73 20.84
C THR A 115 -14.33 11.81 20.38
N ASN A 116 -14.18 10.68 21.07
CA ASN A 116 -13.21 9.62 20.71
C ASN A 116 -13.47 8.99 19.32
N ILE A 117 -14.70 9.10 18.79
CA ILE A 117 -15.02 8.53 17.46
C ILE A 117 -14.36 9.37 16.36
N GLU A 118 -14.51 10.69 16.42
CA GLU A 118 -13.99 11.62 15.43
C GLU A 118 -12.45 11.65 15.48
N PHE A 119 -11.86 11.68 16.68
CA PHE A 119 -10.43 11.47 16.90
C PHE A 119 -9.89 10.24 16.17
N ASN A 120 -10.54 9.08 16.32
CA ASN A 120 -10.06 7.85 15.69
C ASN A 120 -10.13 7.90 14.16
N GLN A 121 -11.13 8.57 13.60
CA GLN A 121 -11.27 8.74 12.15
C GLN A 121 -10.18 9.66 11.61
N ASP A 122 -9.95 10.81 12.25
CA ASP A 122 -8.94 11.76 11.80
C ASP A 122 -7.52 11.27 12.02
N ARG A 123 -7.30 10.50 13.10
CA ARG A 123 -6.08 9.71 13.28
C ARG A 123 -5.85 8.74 12.11
N GLN A 124 -6.87 8.07 11.58
CA GLN A 124 -6.66 7.20 10.40
C GLN A 124 -6.31 8.02 9.16
N GLY A 125 -7.01 9.14 8.93
CA GLY A 125 -6.75 10.02 7.80
C GLY A 125 -5.32 10.55 7.78
N ILE A 126 -4.84 11.11 8.89
CA ILE A 126 -3.47 11.64 8.97
C ILE A 126 -2.41 10.53 8.82
N LEU A 127 -2.67 9.33 9.35
CA LEU A 127 -1.77 8.19 9.19
C LEU A 127 -1.71 7.65 7.74
N VAL A 128 -2.77 7.85 6.93
CA VAL A 128 -2.73 7.55 5.49
C VAL A 128 -1.73 8.47 4.79
N LEU A 129 -1.75 9.78 5.10
CA LEU A 129 -0.81 10.76 4.55
C LEU A 129 0.62 10.45 4.98
N TYR A 130 0.84 10.28 6.29
CA TYR A 130 2.16 9.95 6.84
C TYR A 130 2.78 8.73 6.15
N ARG A 131 2.05 7.62 6.06
CA ARG A 131 2.58 6.37 5.49
C ARG A 131 2.97 6.52 4.02
N TYR A 132 2.31 7.39 3.29
CA TYR A 132 2.57 7.63 1.87
C TYR A 132 3.74 8.59 1.63
N PHE A 133 3.89 9.63 2.46
CA PHE A 133 4.96 10.63 2.31
C PHE A 133 6.25 10.31 3.07
N GLN A 134 6.23 9.44 4.10
CA GLN A 134 7.39 9.16 4.96
C GLN A 134 8.69 8.84 4.21
N ASP A 135 8.61 8.16 3.07
CA ASP A 135 9.79 7.76 2.27
C ASP A 135 10.47 8.96 1.57
N ARG A 136 9.85 10.15 1.60
CA ARG A 136 10.37 11.40 1.03
C ARG A 136 10.93 12.36 2.06
N PHE A 137 10.61 12.16 3.33
CA PHE A 137 11.10 13.01 4.41
C PHE A 137 12.55 12.68 4.76
N SER A 138 13.23 13.65 5.35
CA SER A 138 14.59 13.43 5.83
C SER A 138 14.63 12.35 6.91
N ALA A 139 15.82 11.80 7.17
CA ALA A 139 15.99 10.84 8.27
C ALA A 139 15.69 11.48 9.64
N SER A 140 15.95 12.78 9.79
CA SER A 140 15.67 13.53 11.02
C SER A 140 14.18 13.70 11.24
N ASP A 141 13.45 14.16 10.23
CA ASP A 141 11.99 14.33 10.30
C ASP A 141 11.31 12.99 10.60
N ASN A 142 11.72 11.93 9.89
CA ASN A 142 11.22 10.57 10.15
C ASN A 142 11.50 10.08 11.57
N ALA A 143 12.62 10.49 12.19
CA ALA A 143 12.94 10.10 13.56
C ALA A 143 12.04 10.83 14.57
N THR A 144 11.78 12.13 14.35
CA THR A 144 10.81 12.94 15.09
C THR A 144 9.42 12.31 15.00
N LEU A 145 8.86 12.18 13.79
CA LEU A 145 7.51 11.66 13.57
C LEU A 145 7.28 10.27 14.20
N LYS A 146 8.28 9.39 14.14
CA LYS A 146 8.20 8.07 14.79
C LYS A 146 8.20 8.16 16.31
N ARG A 147 8.99 9.06 16.89
CA ARG A 147 9.01 9.29 18.34
C ARG A 147 7.65 9.82 18.80
N ASP A 148 7.04 10.73 18.04
CA ASP A 148 5.77 11.35 18.43
C ASP A 148 4.63 10.33 18.35
N LEU A 149 4.59 9.47 17.31
CA LEU A 149 3.65 8.34 17.27
C LEU A 149 3.83 7.35 18.42
N ILE A 150 5.07 7.08 18.84
CA ILE A 150 5.34 6.23 20.01
C ILE A 150 4.84 6.90 21.29
N ALA A 151 4.92 8.23 21.40
CA ALA A 151 4.38 8.96 22.55
C ALA A 151 2.86 8.84 22.59
N VAL A 152 2.17 9.13 21.48
CA VAL A 152 0.72 8.96 21.36
C VAL A 152 0.28 7.54 21.73
N ASP A 153 0.94 6.51 21.22
CA ASP A 153 0.56 5.11 21.51
C ASP A 153 0.83 4.67 22.96
N ARG A 154 1.57 5.47 23.76
CA ARG A 154 1.84 5.17 25.18
C ARG A 154 0.84 5.79 26.13
N ASP A 155 0.15 6.85 25.73
CA ASP A 155 -0.85 7.49 26.56
C ASP A 155 -2.10 6.61 26.63
N GLU A 156 -2.62 6.42 27.85
CA GLU A 156 -3.82 5.60 28.08
C GLU A 156 -5.11 6.43 27.94
N ASP A 157 -5.00 7.74 28.18
CA ASP A 157 -6.10 8.68 28.07
C ASP A 157 -6.22 9.21 26.65
N TRP A 158 -7.44 9.24 26.12
CA TRP A 158 -7.67 9.60 24.73
C TRP A 158 -7.50 11.10 24.47
N GLU A 159 -7.67 11.97 25.48
CA GLU A 159 -7.44 13.42 25.35
C GLU A 159 -5.93 13.69 25.21
N ASP A 160 -5.10 13.00 26.01
CA ASP A 160 -3.65 13.04 25.87
C ASP A 160 -3.20 12.50 24.49
N GLN A 161 -3.82 11.41 24.02
CA GLN A 161 -3.58 10.88 22.67
C GLN A 161 -3.96 11.88 21.58
N ALA A 162 -5.09 12.59 21.74
CA ALA A 162 -5.56 13.61 20.81
C ALA A 162 -4.58 14.78 20.74
N GLN A 163 -4.14 15.29 21.89
CA GLN A 163 -3.11 16.33 21.97
C GLN A 163 -1.80 15.88 21.33
N GLY A 164 -1.34 14.66 21.63
CA GLY A 164 -0.12 14.11 21.04
C GLY A 164 -0.25 13.90 19.52
N MET A 165 -1.43 13.54 19.02
CA MET A 165 -1.67 13.36 17.59
C MET A 165 -1.79 14.70 16.86
N ALA A 166 -2.31 15.75 17.51
CA ALA A 166 -2.28 17.11 16.98
C ALA A 166 -0.83 17.62 16.84
N LEU A 167 0.02 17.40 17.85
CA LEU A 167 1.46 17.70 17.76
C LEU A 167 2.14 16.89 16.65
N PHE A 168 1.82 15.61 16.51
CA PHE A 168 2.32 14.80 15.39
C PHE A 168 1.89 15.35 14.02
N ALA A 169 0.65 15.85 13.89
CA ALA A 169 0.17 16.44 12.65
C ALA A 169 0.90 17.76 12.32
N ASP A 170 1.22 18.57 13.33
CA ASP A 170 2.05 19.78 13.20
C ASP A 170 3.49 19.44 12.76
N ASP A 171 4.13 18.47 13.41
CA ASP A 171 5.46 17.98 13.01
C ASP A 171 5.45 17.37 11.59
N LEU A 172 4.33 16.75 11.19
CA LEU A 172 4.14 16.21 9.84
C LEU A 172 4.01 17.32 8.79
N ALA A 173 3.29 18.41 9.12
CA ALA A 173 3.24 19.61 8.30
C ALA A 173 4.64 20.20 8.11
N GLY A 174 5.42 20.31 9.19
CA GLY A 174 6.81 20.77 9.15
C GLY A 174 7.72 19.87 8.29
N ALA A 175 7.62 18.54 8.45
CA ALA A 175 8.36 17.58 7.63
C ALA A 175 8.00 17.67 6.15
N PHE A 176 6.72 17.90 5.84
CA PHE A 176 6.27 18.10 4.48
C PHE A 176 6.76 19.43 3.91
N ASN A 177 6.72 20.52 4.68
CA ASN A 177 7.25 21.82 4.25
C ASN A 177 8.75 21.73 3.94
N ASN A 178 9.54 21.04 4.78
CA ASN A 178 10.96 20.78 4.52
C ASN A 178 11.16 20.03 3.19
N TYR A 179 10.35 18.99 2.92
CA TYR A 179 10.37 18.28 1.64
C TYR A 179 9.97 19.18 0.47
N ALA A 180 8.95 20.03 0.65
CA ALA A 180 8.43 20.89 -0.39
C ALA A 180 9.39 22.03 -0.77
N GLN A 181 10.15 22.57 0.19
CA GLN A 181 11.18 23.59 -0.08
C GLN A 181 12.30 23.09 -1.00
N ASP A 182 12.54 21.77 -1.04
CA ASP A 182 13.49 21.16 -1.97
C ASP A 182 12.93 21.05 -3.41
N LEU A 183 11.62 21.21 -3.62
CA LEU A 183 10.97 21.11 -4.93
C LEU A 183 11.12 22.43 -5.70
N VAL A 184 11.76 22.37 -6.88
CA VAL A 184 12.08 23.56 -7.69
C VAL A 184 11.22 23.66 -8.96
N ARG A 185 10.64 22.55 -9.45
CA ARG A 185 9.85 22.55 -10.69
C ARG A 185 8.93 21.34 -10.86
N PHE A 186 7.85 21.54 -11.59
CA PHE A 186 7.14 20.45 -12.26
C PHE A 186 7.95 19.93 -13.43
N THR A 187 8.09 18.62 -13.53
CA THR A 187 8.51 17.95 -14.75
C THR A 187 7.31 17.27 -15.36
N GLU A 188 7.17 17.39 -16.68
CA GLU A 188 6.28 16.49 -17.40
C GLU A 188 6.73 15.05 -17.12
N ASP A 189 5.77 14.13 -17.08
CA ASP A 189 6.11 12.71 -17.07
C ASP A 189 7.01 12.48 -18.27
N ILE A 190 8.25 12.05 -18.03
CA ILE A 190 9.14 11.62 -19.10
C ILE A 190 8.45 10.40 -19.69
N VAL A 191 7.62 10.63 -20.70
CA VAL A 191 7.20 9.60 -21.64
C VAL A 191 8.54 9.12 -22.18
N PRO A 192 8.97 7.88 -21.88
CA PRO A 192 10.26 7.42 -22.35
C PRO A 192 10.24 7.66 -23.85
N GLU A 193 11.12 8.55 -24.33
CA GLU A 193 11.33 8.71 -25.77
C GLU A 193 11.44 7.30 -26.32
N PRO A 194 10.73 6.96 -27.41
CA PRO A 194 10.82 5.63 -27.98
C PRO A 194 12.29 5.39 -28.24
N VAL A 195 12.91 4.59 -27.36
CA VAL A 195 14.34 4.35 -27.38
C VAL A 195 14.64 3.96 -28.81
N ALA A 196 15.41 4.79 -29.51
CA ALA A 196 15.81 4.52 -30.89
C ALA A 196 16.19 3.04 -30.92
N PRO A 197 15.50 2.22 -31.73
CA PRO A 197 15.43 0.78 -31.51
C PRO A 197 16.84 0.29 -31.30
N ILE A 198 17.13 -0.16 -30.08
CA ILE A 198 18.39 -0.85 -29.79
C ILE A 198 18.49 -1.89 -30.91
N PRO A 199 19.54 -1.86 -31.75
CA PRO A 199 19.65 -2.78 -32.87
C PRO A 199 19.40 -4.16 -32.30
N ALA A 200 18.29 -4.76 -32.74
CA ALA A 200 17.70 -5.90 -32.05
C ALA A 200 18.82 -6.90 -31.80
N PRO A 201 19.07 -7.35 -30.55
CA PRO A 201 19.93 -8.50 -30.34
C PRO A 201 19.41 -9.56 -31.30
N LYS A 202 20.28 -10.02 -32.22
CA LYS A 202 19.93 -10.96 -33.29
C LYS A 202 18.97 -11.96 -32.68
N PRO A 203 17.76 -12.14 -33.24
CA PRO A 203 16.71 -12.91 -32.59
C PRO A 203 17.32 -14.25 -32.18
N ASP A 204 17.45 -14.44 -30.86
CA ASP A 204 17.75 -15.75 -30.32
C ASP A 204 16.75 -16.69 -30.97
N LYS A 205 17.28 -17.72 -31.64
CA LYS A 205 16.48 -18.71 -32.38
C LYS A 205 15.25 -19.03 -31.54
N PRO A 206 14.03 -18.97 -32.10
CA PRO A 206 12.80 -19.12 -31.32
C PRO A 206 12.89 -20.39 -30.49
N VAL A 207 13.11 -20.22 -29.18
CA VAL A 207 13.24 -21.34 -28.28
C VAL A 207 11.87 -22.00 -28.25
N LYS A 208 11.79 -23.20 -28.82
CA LYS A 208 10.56 -23.99 -28.91
C LYS A 208 10.01 -24.21 -27.49
N PHE A 209 9.10 -23.36 -27.05
CA PHE A 209 8.47 -23.44 -25.74
C PHE A 209 7.19 -24.28 -25.83
N LYS A 210 7.10 -25.34 -25.02
CA LYS A 210 5.87 -26.14 -24.91
C LYS A 210 4.89 -25.43 -24.00
N LYS A 211 3.70 -25.10 -24.52
CA LYS A 211 2.61 -24.48 -23.74
C LYS A 211 2.30 -25.30 -22.48
N LEU A 212 2.04 -24.61 -21.38
CA LEU A 212 1.57 -25.23 -20.15
C LEU A 212 0.27 -26.00 -20.43
N THR A 213 0.16 -27.22 -19.93
CA THR A 213 -1.07 -28.02 -20.02
C THR A 213 -1.56 -28.45 -18.66
N VAL A 214 -2.87 -28.54 -18.51
CA VAL A 214 -3.51 -28.95 -17.26
C VAL A 214 -3.85 -30.44 -17.36
N SER A 215 -3.43 -31.22 -16.37
CA SER A 215 -3.84 -32.62 -16.26
C SER A 215 -5.31 -32.73 -15.87
N ARG A 216 -5.93 -33.88 -16.12
CA ARG A 216 -7.32 -34.16 -15.76
C ARG A 216 -7.60 -33.77 -14.30
N TYR A 217 -8.46 -32.78 -14.10
CA TYR A 217 -8.83 -32.28 -12.78
C TYR A 217 -10.21 -32.83 -12.40
N ARG A 218 -10.32 -33.44 -11.22
CA ARG A 218 -11.58 -34.03 -10.71
C ARG A 218 -12.33 -32.99 -9.89
N ARG A 219 -13.67 -33.06 -9.89
CA ARG A 219 -14.52 -32.27 -9.00
C ARG A 219 -14.06 -32.45 -7.55
N ASN A 220 -14.00 -31.33 -6.83
CA ASN A 220 -13.57 -31.23 -5.44
C ASN A 220 -12.09 -31.62 -5.12
N ALA A 221 -11.24 -31.86 -6.13
CA ALA A 221 -9.85 -32.18 -5.89
C ALA A 221 -9.05 -30.98 -5.37
N LYS A 222 -8.29 -31.15 -4.28
CA LYS A 222 -7.40 -30.09 -3.75
C LYS A 222 -6.07 -29.96 -4.51
N LYS A 223 -5.80 -30.84 -5.48
CA LYS A 223 -4.53 -30.89 -6.22
C LYS A 223 -4.81 -30.68 -7.71
N LEU A 224 -4.20 -29.64 -8.28
CA LEU A 224 -4.24 -29.33 -9.71
C LEU A 224 -2.84 -29.54 -10.28
N THR A 225 -2.68 -30.52 -11.17
CA THR A 225 -1.37 -30.83 -11.76
C THR A 225 -1.23 -30.17 -13.13
N VAL A 226 -0.20 -29.35 -13.30
CA VAL A 226 0.18 -28.74 -14.59
C VAL A 226 1.45 -29.39 -15.13
N LYS A 227 1.56 -29.51 -16.46
CA LYS A 227 2.74 -30.00 -17.19
C LYS A 227 3.31 -28.85 -18.03
N HIS A 228 4.60 -28.96 -18.37
CA HIS A 228 5.34 -27.93 -19.11
C HIS A 228 5.29 -26.54 -18.46
N ALA A 229 5.29 -26.51 -17.13
CA ALA A 229 5.40 -25.28 -16.36
C ALA A 229 6.73 -24.55 -16.69
N PRO A 230 6.69 -23.28 -17.11
CA PRO A 230 7.87 -22.44 -17.12
C PRO A 230 8.24 -22.06 -15.68
N LYS A 231 9.52 -22.16 -15.33
CA LYS A 231 10.03 -21.64 -14.05
C LYS A 231 9.89 -20.12 -14.03
N GLY A 232 9.43 -19.55 -12.93
CA GLY A 232 9.21 -18.12 -12.75
C GLY A 232 7.89 -17.59 -13.33
N ALA A 233 7.06 -18.44 -13.94
CA ALA A 233 5.81 -17.99 -14.55
C ALA A 233 4.76 -17.60 -13.50
N ARG A 234 4.11 -16.46 -13.70
CA ARG A 234 2.94 -16.03 -12.93
C ARG A 234 1.69 -16.71 -13.52
N VAL A 235 0.97 -17.44 -12.69
CA VAL A 235 -0.25 -18.18 -13.06
C VAL A 235 -1.43 -17.65 -12.27
N VAL A 236 -2.49 -17.27 -12.98
CA VAL A 236 -3.77 -16.85 -12.41
C VAL A 236 -4.84 -17.86 -12.80
N ILE A 237 -5.39 -18.54 -11.79
CA ILE A 237 -6.50 -19.49 -11.96
C ILE A 237 -7.81 -18.71 -11.83
N LYS A 238 -8.64 -18.75 -12.87
CA LYS A 238 -9.96 -18.13 -12.90
C LYS A 238 -11.04 -19.19 -13.09
N ASN A 239 -12.20 -18.99 -12.45
CA ASN A 239 -13.37 -19.81 -12.76
C ASN A 239 -14.04 -19.34 -14.07
N GLN A 240 -15.10 -20.01 -14.51
CA GLN A 240 -15.81 -19.61 -15.74
C GLN A 240 -16.42 -18.20 -15.68
N LYS A 241 -16.76 -17.68 -14.49
CA LYS A 241 -17.21 -16.29 -14.33
C LYS A 241 -16.04 -15.28 -14.32
N HIS A 242 -14.87 -15.68 -14.81
CA HIS A 242 -13.62 -14.92 -14.80
C HIS A 242 -13.16 -14.43 -13.40
N LYS A 243 -13.76 -14.92 -12.31
CA LYS A 243 -13.36 -14.56 -10.94
C LYS A 243 -12.08 -15.29 -10.59
N VAL A 244 -11.11 -14.55 -10.03
CA VAL A 244 -9.83 -15.09 -9.60
C VAL A 244 -10.03 -16.06 -8.42
N VAL A 245 -9.52 -17.27 -8.58
CA VAL A 245 -9.53 -18.32 -7.55
C VAL A 245 -8.19 -18.37 -6.83
N LYS A 246 -7.08 -18.27 -7.55
CA LYS A 246 -5.72 -18.29 -6.98
C LYS A 246 -4.72 -17.61 -7.90
N ARG A 247 -3.76 -16.89 -7.31
CA ARG A 247 -2.56 -16.36 -7.97
C ARG A 247 -1.33 -17.08 -7.39
N LEU A 248 -0.36 -17.43 -8.21
CA LEU A 248 0.91 -18.00 -7.75
C LEU A 248 2.02 -17.82 -8.79
N THR A 249 3.27 -17.92 -8.33
CA THR A 249 4.46 -17.99 -9.19
C THR A 249 5.00 -19.43 -9.17
N LEU A 250 5.28 -20.01 -10.34
CA LEU A 250 5.80 -21.37 -10.45
C LEU A 250 7.30 -21.40 -10.15
N THR A 251 7.71 -22.10 -9.09
CA THR A 251 9.12 -22.18 -8.68
C THR A 251 9.93 -23.26 -9.40
N LYS A 252 9.25 -24.25 -10.01
CA LYS A 252 9.87 -25.40 -10.69
C LYS A 252 9.46 -25.48 -12.16
N LYS A 253 10.38 -25.92 -13.03
CA LYS A 253 10.12 -26.22 -14.44
C LYS A 253 9.45 -27.60 -14.58
N GLY A 254 8.59 -27.79 -15.57
CA GLY A 254 8.06 -29.12 -15.92
C GLY A 254 6.72 -29.45 -15.25
N LYS A 255 6.65 -30.53 -14.45
CA LYS A 255 5.42 -30.97 -13.80
C LYS A 255 5.30 -30.35 -12.41
N VAL A 256 4.23 -29.60 -12.16
CA VAL A 256 3.99 -28.91 -10.88
C VAL A 256 2.59 -29.22 -10.36
N THR A 257 2.48 -29.48 -9.05
CA THR A 257 1.20 -29.69 -8.37
C THR A 257 0.83 -28.44 -7.58
N ILE A 258 -0.25 -27.78 -7.98
CA ILE A 258 -0.81 -26.62 -7.31
C ILE A 258 -1.83 -27.11 -6.27
N ARG A 259 -1.58 -26.81 -5.00
CA ARG A 259 -2.53 -27.11 -3.92
C ARG A 259 -3.58 -26.01 -3.80
N LEU A 260 -4.85 -26.38 -3.69
CA LEU A 260 -6.00 -25.49 -3.52
C LEU A 260 -6.61 -25.69 -2.13
N SER A 261 -7.03 -24.59 -1.49
CA SER A 261 -7.79 -24.64 -0.24
C SER A 261 -9.22 -25.13 -0.48
N LYS A 262 -9.92 -25.54 0.58
CA LYS A 262 -11.34 -25.99 0.49
C LYS A 262 -12.23 -24.89 -0.12
N ALA A 263 -12.02 -23.63 0.26
CA ALA A 263 -12.73 -22.48 -0.29
C ALA A 263 -12.41 -22.25 -1.78
N GLN A 264 -11.14 -22.36 -2.18
CA GLN A 264 -10.73 -22.22 -3.58
C GLN A 264 -11.34 -23.30 -4.47
N VAL A 265 -11.36 -24.55 -3.99
CA VAL A 265 -12.02 -25.67 -4.68
C VAL A 265 -13.52 -25.42 -4.85
N LYS A 266 -14.22 -24.99 -3.79
CA LYS A 266 -15.64 -24.61 -3.89
C LYS A 266 -15.86 -23.48 -4.91
N LYS A 267 -15.02 -22.43 -4.89
CA LYS A 267 -15.10 -21.28 -5.81
C LYS A 267 -14.86 -21.67 -7.27
N LEU A 268 -13.99 -22.65 -7.50
CA LEU A 268 -13.69 -23.20 -8.83
C LEU A 268 -14.88 -24.02 -9.38
N ASN A 269 -15.57 -24.79 -8.52
CA ASN A 269 -16.63 -25.73 -8.90
C ASN A 269 -18.07 -25.14 -8.89
N LYS A 270 -18.27 -23.88 -8.46
CA LYS A 270 -19.60 -23.35 -8.11
C LYS A 270 -20.59 -23.24 -9.27
N VAL A 271 -20.11 -23.06 -10.50
CA VAL A 271 -20.95 -22.61 -11.62
C VAL A 271 -20.95 -23.57 -12.78
N ASN A 272 -19.81 -24.19 -13.11
CA ASN A 272 -19.66 -25.03 -14.30
C ASN A 272 -18.41 -25.92 -14.25
N LYS A 273 -18.35 -26.92 -15.14
CA LYS A 273 -17.22 -27.85 -15.28
C LYS A 273 -16.01 -27.27 -16.02
N LYS A 274 -15.78 -25.95 -16.02
CA LYS A 274 -14.66 -25.31 -16.75
C LYS A 274 -13.97 -24.24 -15.92
N PHE A 275 -12.65 -24.09 -16.13
CA PHE A 275 -11.83 -23.04 -15.55
C PHE A 275 -10.65 -22.70 -16.47
N THR A 276 -10.01 -21.57 -16.23
CA THR A 276 -8.92 -21.08 -17.09
C THR A 276 -7.68 -20.73 -16.26
N LEU A 277 -6.50 -20.90 -16.86
CA LEU A 277 -5.23 -20.46 -16.32
C LEU A 277 -4.65 -19.41 -17.26
N VAL A 278 -4.47 -18.19 -16.78
CA VAL A 278 -3.71 -17.16 -17.49
C VAL A 278 -2.25 -17.27 -17.06
N VAL A 279 -1.35 -17.45 -18.03
CA VAL A 279 0.08 -17.68 -17.80
C VAL A 279 0.88 -16.52 -18.38
N VAL A 280 1.67 -15.87 -17.52
CA VAL A 280 2.63 -14.83 -17.89
C VAL A 280 4.03 -15.36 -17.58
N ALA A 281 4.89 -15.46 -18.59
CA ALA A 281 6.25 -15.96 -18.44
C ALA A 281 7.24 -14.96 -19.08
N LYS A 282 8.42 -14.83 -18.49
CA LYS A 282 9.47 -13.91 -18.98
C LYS A 282 9.79 -14.23 -20.45
N HIS A 283 9.89 -13.21 -21.29
CA HIS A 283 10.17 -13.33 -22.73
C HIS A 283 9.15 -14.12 -23.56
N HIS A 284 7.93 -14.32 -23.06
CA HIS A 284 6.86 -15.01 -23.78
C HIS A 284 5.55 -14.20 -23.76
N ARG A 285 4.79 -14.26 -24.86
CA ARG A 285 3.44 -13.69 -24.92
C ARG A 285 2.54 -14.37 -23.89
N THR A 286 1.73 -13.58 -23.19
CA THR A 286 0.70 -14.09 -22.27
C THR A 286 -0.25 -15.02 -23.02
N TYR A 287 -0.58 -16.17 -22.43
CA TYR A 287 -1.51 -17.11 -23.02
C TYR A 287 -2.45 -17.71 -21.98
N THR A 288 -3.59 -18.23 -22.46
CA THR A 288 -4.63 -18.84 -21.63
C THR A 288 -4.73 -20.33 -21.90
N VAL A 289 -4.85 -21.11 -20.83
CA VAL A 289 -5.08 -22.57 -20.88
C VAL A 289 -6.47 -22.86 -20.32
N ASN A 290 -7.32 -23.43 -21.16
CA ASN A 290 -8.67 -23.85 -20.77
C ASN A 290 -8.63 -25.28 -20.22
N ALA A 291 -9.33 -25.52 -19.12
CA ALA A 291 -9.39 -26.82 -18.47
C ALA A 291 -10.82 -27.18 -18.07
N THR A 292 -11.13 -28.48 -18.12
CA THR A 292 -12.44 -29.03 -17.77
C THR A 292 -12.33 -29.83 -16.48
N ILE A 293 -13.32 -29.67 -15.60
CA ILE A 293 -13.51 -30.38 -14.34
C ILE A 293 -14.32 -31.64 -14.66
N LYS A 294 -13.73 -32.82 -14.42
CA LYS A 294 -14.44 -34.10 -14.57
C LYS A 294 -15.20 -34.44 -13.30
#